data_AF-A0A7S1JH96-F1
#
_entry.id   AF-A0A7S1JH96-F1
#
_cell.length_a   1.000
_cell.length_b   1.000
_cell.length_c   1.000
_cell.angle_alpha   90.00
_cell.angle_beta   90.00
_cell.angle_gamma   90.00
#
_symmetry.space_group_name_H-M   'P 1'
#
loop_
_entity.id
_entity.type
_entity.pdbx_description
1 polymer ?
#
loop_
_entity_poly.entity_id
_entity_poly.type
_entity_poly.pdbx_seq_one_letter_code
_entity_poly.pdbx_strand_id
1 'polypeptide(L)'
;AQTGQQRARILQQLKGKRHELATILREPSFAHNALSTTLAGSPENVWAFLERLAAHIQPQVHQELALLRQVKWNSTSAMSRLTSSQDQVQIEDGELSTLAHQYVQSLEASGEREDV
;
A
#
# COMPACT_ATOMS: atom_id res chain seq x y z
N ALA A 1 24.54 3.68 -0.42
CA ALA A 1 24.13 3.25 -1.78
C ALA A 1 24.43 1.77 -2.09
N GLN A 2 25.54 1.17 -1.60
CA GLN A 2 25.93 -0.23 -1.92
C GLN A 2 24.94 -1.31 -1.39
N THR A 3 24.25 -1.06 -0.28
CA THR A 3 23.34 -2.04 0.35
C THR A 3 22.08 -2.36 -0.46
N GLY A 4 21.48 -1.36 -1.14
CA GLY A 4 20.27 -1.56 -1.95
C GLY A 4 20.53 -2.43 -3.18
N GLN A 5 21.60 -2.13 -3.92
CA GLN A 5 22.00 -2.91 -5.10
C GLN A 5 22.39 -4.35 -4.71
N GLN A 6 23.06 -4.53 -3.57
CA GLN A 6 23.40 -5.85 -3.07
C GLN A 6 22.16 -6.67 -2.69
N ARG A 7 21.19 -6.07 -1.96
CA ARG A 7 19.92 -6.72 -1.64
C ARG A 7 19.15 -7.13 -2.90
N ALA A 8 19.09 -6.26 -3.90
CA ALA A 8 18.45 -6.56 -5.18
C ALA A 8 19.11 -7.76 -5.89
N ARG A 9 20.44 -7.83 -5.90
CA ARG A 9 21.18 -8.99 -6.45
C ARG A 9 20.84 -10.30 -5.72
N ILE A 10 20.81 -10.26 -4.39
CA ILE A 10 20.45 -11.43 -3.57
C ILE A 10 19.02 -11.88 -3.87
N LEU A 11 18.06 -10.95 -3.98
CA LEU A 11 16.68 -11.26 -4.33
C LEU A 11 16.57 -11.92 -5.71
N GLN A 12 17.33 -11.46 -6.70
CA GLN A 12 17.37 -12.08 -8.03
C GLN A 12 17.91 -13.51 -7.97
N GLN A 13 18.99 -13.74 -7.21
CA GLN A 13 19.54 -15.09 -7.02
C GLN A 13 18.53 -16.01 -6.32
N LEU A 14 17.88 -15.53 -5.26
CA LEU A 14 16.85 -16.27 -4.54
C LEU A 14 15.67 -16.65 -5.44
N LYS A 15 15.20 -15.71 -6.28
CA LYS A 15 14.15 -15.97 -7.29
C LYS A 15 14.60 -17.07 -8.26
N GLY A 16 15.82 -17.01 -8.77
CA GLY A 16 16.38 -18.04 -9.66
C GLY A 16 16.39 -19.42 -9.00
N LYS A 17 16.88 -19.52 -7.76
CA LYS A 17 16.92 -20.78 -7.01
C LYS A 17 15.54 -21.34 -6.70
N ARG A 18 14.56 -20.49 -6.39
CA ARG A 18 13.16 -20.91 -6.22
C ARG A 18 12.55 -21.46 -7.51
N HIS A 19 12.89 -20.88 -8.66
CA HIS A 19 12.47 -21.40 -9.96
C HIS A 19 13.11 -22.75 -10.30
N GLU A 20 14.42 -22.91 -10.05
CA GLU A 20 15.12 -24.19 -10.19
C GLU A 20 14.44 -25.29 -9.34
N LEU A 21 14.11 -24.97 -8.08
CA LEU A 21 13.43 -25.91 -7.18
C LEU A 21 12.05 -26.32 -7.70
N ALA A 22 11.24 -25.37 -8.17
CA ALA A 22 9.93 -25.68 -8.75
C ALA A 22 10.05 -26.61 -9.96
N THR A 23 11.07 -26.39 -10.81
CA THR A 23 11.35 -27.24 -11.97
C THR A 23 11.69 -28.68 -11.55
N ILE A 24 12.52 -28.85 -10.52
CA ILE A 24 12.89 -30.17 -9.98
C ILE A 24 11.65 -30.91 -9.44
N LEU A 25 10.78 -30.18 -8.72
CA LEU A 25 9.54 -30.71 -8.15
C LEU A 25 8.42 -30.89 -9.19
N ARG A 26 8.66 -30.46 -10.44
CA ARG A 26 7.67 -30.46 -11.54
C ARG A 26 6.41 -29.65 -11.22
N GLU A 27 6.59 -28.60 -10.43
CA GLU A 27 5.53 -27.66 -10.06
C GLU A 27 5.56 -26.45 -11.01
N PRO A 28 4.42 -25.85 -11.40
CA PRO A 28 4.39 -24.74 -12.34
C PRO A 28 5.17 -23.52 -11.87
N SER A 29 5.20 -23.28 -10.56
CA SER A 29 6.02 -22.25 -9.95
C SER A 29 6.33 -22.59 -8.50
N PHE A 30 7.30 -21.90 -7.91
CA PHE A 30 7.59 -22.05 -6.48
C PHE A 30 6.36 -21.73 -5.60
N ALA A 31 5.49 -20.82 -6.05
CA ALA A 31 4.29 -20.47 -5.30
C ALA A 31 3.26 -21.60 -5.25
N HIS A 32 3.13 -22.40 -6.32
CA HIS A 32 2.27 -23.60 -6.33
C HIS A 32 2.72 -24.60 -5.27
N ASN A 33 4.04 -24.86 -5.21
CA ASN A 33 4.60 -25.74 -4.19
C ASN A 33 4.44 -25.17 -2.77
N ALA A 34 4.76 -23.88 -2.58
CA ALA A 34 4.73 -23.25 -1.26
C ALA A 34 3.32 -23.12 -0.68
N LEU A 35 2.30 -23.01 -1.54
CA LEU A 35 0.92 -22.81 -1.12
C LEU A 35 0.11 -24.11 -1.02
N SER A 36 0.62 -25.24 -1.54
CA SER A 36 -0.11 -26.51 -1.60
C SER A 36 -0.52 -27.05 -0.23
N THR A 37 0.22 -26.73 0.82
CA THR A 37 -0.07 -27.10 2.22
C THR A 37 -0.80 -26.02 3.01
N THR A 38 -1.08 -24.88 2.38
CA THR A 38 -1.75 -23.74 3.00
C THR A 38 -3.23 -23.75 2.67
N LEU A 39 -4.03 -23.01 3.44
CA LEU A 39 -5.46 -22.81 3.15
C LEU A 39 -5.70 -22.19 1.78
N ALA A 40 -4.77 -21.37 1.28
CA ALA A 40 -4.90 -20.76 -0.03
C ALA A 40 -4.79 -21.79 -1.17
N GLY A 41 -4.01 -22.86 -0.98
CA GLY A 41 -3.88 -23.99 -1.91
C GLY A 41 -3.14 -23.69 -3.22
N SER A 42 -3.31 -22.51 -3.81
CA SER A 42 -2.70 -22.11 -5.07
C SER A 42 -2.47 -20.60 -5.16
N PRO A 43 -1.51 -20.13 -5.99
CA PRO A 43 -1.29 -18.70 -6.20
C PRO A 43 -2.48 -17.99 -6.85
N GLU A 44 -3.30 -18.66 -7.64
CA GLU A 44 -4.52 -18.12 -8.26
C GLU A 44 -5.55 -17.74 -7.20
N ASN A 45 -5.71 -18.58 -6.16
CA ASN A 45 -6.61 -18.28 -5.05
C ASN A 45 -6.12 -17.06 -4.24
N VAL A 46 -4.80 -16.93 -4.05
CA VAL A 46 -4.21 -15.73 -3.44
C VAL A 46 -4.49 -14.51 -4.29
N TRP A 47 -4.28 -14.59 -5.60
CA TRP A 47 -4.52 -13.49 -6.53
C TRP A 47 -5.99 -13.05 -6.51
N ALA A 48 -6.92 -13.99 -6.64
CA ALA A 48 -8.36 -13.72 -6.59
C ALA A 48 -8.83 -13.16 -5.24
N PHE A 49 -8.18 -13.53 -4.13
CA PHE A 49 -8.43 -12.91 -2.84
C PHE A 49 -7.95 -11.45 -2.82
N LEU A 50 -6.71 -11.19 -3.23
CA LEU A 50 -6.13 -9.85 -3.24
C LEU A 50 -6.89 -8.89 -4.17
N GLU A 51 -7.35 -9.36 -5.34
CA GLU A 51 -8.18 -8.56 -6.25
C GLU A 51 -9.52 -8.20 -5.63
N ARG A 52 -10.20 -9.16 -4.99
CA ARG A 52 -11.47 -8.90 -4.29
C ARG A 52 -11.29 -7.95 -3.11
N LEU A 53 -10.23 -8.14 -2.34
CA LEU A 53 -9.91 -7.26 -1.22
C LEU A 53 -9.64 -5.84 -1.72
N ALA A 54 -8.81 -5.69 -2.75
CA ALA A 54 -8.54 -4.41 -3.38
C ALA A 54 -9.85 -3.75 -3.84
N ALA A 55 -10.66 -4.45 -4.64
CA ALA A 55 -11.95 -3.92 -5.12
C ALA A 55 -12.89 -3.50 -3.98
N HIS A 56 -12.88 -4.24 -2.86
CA HIS A 56 -13.68 -3.93 -1.69
C HIS A 56 -13.22 -2.68 -0.95
N ILE A 57 -11.91 -2.50 -0.76
CA ILE A 57 -11.36 -1.36 -0.01
C ILE A 57 -11.18 -0.09 -0.86
N GLN A 58 -11.15 -0.20 -2.19
CA GLN A 58 -10.94 0.94 -3.10
C GLN A 58 -11.85 2.15 -2.80
N PRO A 59 -13.18 2.00 -2.60
CA PRO A 59 -14.05 3.14 -2.31
C PRO A 59 -13.64 3.89 -1.03
N GLN A 60 -13.31 3.15 0.03
CA GLN A 60 -12.86 3.72 1.30
C GLN A 60 -11.52 4.43 1.15
N VAL A 61 -10.55 3.81 0.45
CA VAL A 61 -9.23 4.42 0.18
C VAL A 61 -9.38 5.75 -0.56
N HIS A 62 -10.30 5.85 -1.52
CA HIS A 62 -10.55 7.12 -2.23
C HIS A 62 -11.09 8.21 -1.30
N GLN A 63 -12.00 7.85 -0.38
CA GLN A 63 -12.54 8.78 0.61
C GLN A 63 -11.45 9.25 1.57
N GLU A 64 -10.66 8.32 2.11
CA GLU A 64 -9.55 8.64 3.00
C GLU A 64 -8.51 9.54 2.31
N LEU A 65 -8.14 9.25 1.06
CA LEU A 65 -7.21 10.08 0.31
C LEU A 65 -7.77 11.50 0.05
N ALA A 66 -9.07 11.64 -0.20
CA ALA A 66 -9.70 12.95 -0.36
C ALA A 66 -9.60 13.78 0.94
N LEU A 67 -9.84 13.15 2.11
CA LEU A 67 -9.67 13.79 3.42
C LEU A 67 -8.23 14.19 3.67
N LEU A 68 -7.25 13.31 3.39
CA LEU A 68 -5.84 13.62 3.59
C LEU A 68 -5.36 14.77 2.67
N ARG A 69 -5.87 14.87 1.44
CA ARG A 69 -5.62 16.01 0.56
C ARG A 69 -6.19 17.31 1.13
N GLN A 70 -7.38 17.26 1.74
CA GLN A 70 -7.98 18.42 2.40
C GLN A 70 -7.16 18.86 3.61
N VAL A 71 -6.66 17.93 4.43
CA VAL A 71 -5.75 18.23 5.54
C VAL A 71 -4.47 18.89 5.03
N LYS A 72 -3.84 18.32 3.98
CA LYS A 72 -2.64 18.89 3.36
C LYS A 72 -2.89 20.30 2.81
N TRP A 73 -4.02 20.54 2.16
CA TRP A 73 -4.43 21.84 1.65
C TRP A 73 -4.60 22.87 2.78
N ASN A 74 -5.27 22.48 3.86
CA ASN A 74 -5.53 23.35 5.02
C ASN A 74 -4.24 23.72 5.76
N SER A 75 -3.28 22.79 5.84
CA SER A 75 -1.96 22.98 6.43
C SER A 75 -1.02 23.84 5.56
N THR A 76 -1.33 24.05 4.28
CA THR A 76 -0.52 24.83 3.35
C THR A 76 -0.83 26.33 3.45
N SER A 77 0.20 27.17 3.58
CA SER A 77 0.08 28.61 3.86
C SER A 77 -0.74 29.39 2.83
N ALA A 78 -1.39 30.48 3.28
CA ALA A 78 -2.34 31.30 2.51
C ALA A 78 -1.87 31.77 1.12
N MET A 79 -0.57 32.03 0.94
CA MET A 79 -0.01 32.52 -0.34
C MET A 79 -0.01 31.44 -1.44
N SER A 80 0.15 30.16 -1.08
CA SER A 80 0.22 29.03 -2.03
C SER A 80 -1.17 28.52 -2.46
N ARG A 81 -2.21 28.84 -1.67
CA ARG A 81 -3.62 28.49 -1.94
C ARG A 81 -4.24 29.28 -3.11
N LEU A 82 -3.68 30.44 -3.45
CA LEU A 82 -4.16 31.30 -4.55
C LEU A 82 -3.71 30.81 -5.93
N THR A 83 -2.69 29.95 -6.00
CA THR A 83 -2.06 29.53 -7.27
C THR A 83 -2.27 28.06 -7.60
N SER A 84 -2.72 27.26 -6.64
CA SER A 84 -2.83 25.80 -6.77
C SER A 84 -4.29 25.40 -6.84
N SER A 85 -4.66 24.47 -7.72
CA SER A 85 -6.01 23.88 -7.71
C SER A 85 -6.09 22.77 -6.66
N GLN A 86 -7.19 22.67 -5.92
CA GLN A 86 -7.39 21.66 -4.86
C GLN A 86 -7.20 20.22 -5.37
N ASP A 87 -7.51 19.94 -6.64
CA ASP A 87 -7.35 18.63 -7.27
C ASP A 87 -5.89 18.24 -7.60
N GLN A 88 -4.94 19.16 -7.52
CA GLN A 88 -3.53 18.91 -7.87
C GLN A 88 -2.63 18.59 -6.67
N VAL A 89 -3.19 18.51 -5.46
CA VAL A 89 -2.42 18.17 -4.26
C VAL A 89 -2.05 16.68 -4.28
N GLN A 90 -0.84 16.39 -4.76
CA GLN A 90 -0.26 15.05 -4.66
C GLN A 90 0.23 14.79 -3.24
N ILE A 91 -0.03 13.58 -2.73
CA ILE A 91 0.53 13.07 -1.47
C ILE A 91 1.77 12.28 -1.86
N GLU A 92 2.93 12.71 -1.39
CA GLU A 92 4.20 12.03 -1.65
C GLU A 92 4.36 10.80 -0.75
N ASP A 93 5.16 9.84 -1.22
CA ASP A 93 5.49 8.64 -0.47
C ASP A 93 6.25 9.03 0.83
N GLY A 94 5.66 8.71 1.98
CA GLY A 94 6.14 9.13 3.31
C GLY A 94 5.30 10.20 4.01
N GLU A 95 4.51 11.00 3.28
CA GLU A 95 3.63 12.01 3.90
C GLU A 95 2.33 11.42 4.47
N LEU A 96 1.92 10.24 3.95
CA LEU A 96 0.65 9.60 4.30
C LEU A 96 0.48 9.42 5.82
N SER A 97 1.53 8.91 6.49
CA SER A 97 1.52 8.68 7.93
C SER A 97 1.41 9.99 8.73
N THR A 98 2.14 11.02 8.31
CA THR A 98 2.11 12.33 8.97
C THR A 98 0.74 13.00 8.81
N LEU A 99 0.15 12.96 7.62
CA LEU A 99 -1.18 13.54 7.36
C LEU A 99 -2.27 12.78 8.11
N ALA A 100 -2.20 11.45 8.17
CA ALA A 100 -3.13 10.65 8.95
C ALA A 100 -3.07 11.00 10.45
N HIS A 101 -1.86 11.17 11.00
CA HIS A 101 -1.71 11.62 12.39
C HIS A 101 -2.28 13.03 12.63
N GLN A 102 -2.06 13.98 11.72
CA GLN A 102 -2.62 15.33 11.82
C GLN A 102 -4.16 15.30 11.77
N TYR A 103 -4.73 14.46 10.91
CA TYR A 103 -6.18 14.29 10.81
C TYR A 103 -6.78 13.78 12.12
N VAL A 104 -6.21 12.72 12.70
CA VAL A 104 -6.68 12.17 13.98
C VAL A 104 -6.60 13.21 15.10
N GLN A 105 -5.50 13.96 15.19
CA GLN A 105 -5.36 15.03 16.19
C GLN A 105 -6.40 16.15 16.00
N SER A 106 -6.79 16.44 14.75
CA SER A 106 -7.82 17.43 14.47
C SER A 106 -9.22 16.98 14.92
N LEU A 107 -9.52 15.68 14.82
CA LEU A 107 -10.77 15.09 15.32
C LEU A 107 -10.82 15.08 16.86
N GLU A 108 -9.69 14.76 17.51
CA GLU A 108 -9.59 14.81 18.97
C GLU A 108 -9.79 16.23 19.51
N ALA A 109 -9.32 17.25 18.79
CA ALA A 109 -9.48 18.65 19.14
C ALA A 109 -10.90 19.18 18.89
N SER A 110 -11.66 18.60 17.95
CA SER A 110 -13.04 19.01 17.64
C SER A 110 -14.10 18.36 18.55
N GLY A 111 -13.72 17.37 19.37
CA GLY A 111 -14.63 16.71 20.31
C GLY A 111 -15.63 15.75 19.67
N GLU A 112 -15.46 15.43 18.39
CA GLU A 112 -16.26 14.44 17.66
C GLU A 112 -15.68 13.05 17.91
N ARG A 113 -16.03 12.43 19.04
CA ARG A 113 -15.98 10.97 19.13
C ARG A 113 -17.25 10.42 18.50
N GLU A 114 -17.12 9.73 17.36
CA GLU A 114 -18.10 8.70 17.02
C GLU A 114 -17.98 7.60 18.06
N ASP A 115 -18.95 7.58 18.99
CA ASP A 115 -19.20 6.43 19.83
C ASP A 115 -19.66 5.27 18.92
N VAL A 116 -18.79 4.29 18.70
CA VAL A 116 -19.12 2.97 18.12
C VAL A 116 -18.69 1.90 19.09
#